data_AF-A0A7H1AQW1-F1
#
_entry.id   AF-A0A7H1AQW1-F1
#
_cell.length_a   1.000
_cell.length_b   1.000
_cell.length_c   1.000
_cell.angle_alpha   90.00
_cell.angle_beta   90.00
_cell.angle_gamma   90.00
#
_symmetry.space_group_name_H-M   'P 1'
#
loop_
_entity.id
_entity.type
_entity.pdbx_description
1 polymer ?
#
loop_
_entity_poly.entity_id
_entity_poly.type
_entity_poly.pdbx_seq_one_letter_code
_entity_poly.pdbx_strand_id
1 'polypeptide(L)'
;MKWRIALSVLIWLLCIPGMMWQLMFVTVALGQPLSWEGWPPLQDLYLFVAAPASLAAWPILGALNLRWLERRPLHWRWPLMGTLLAVGWLLPGVLGLLLFAAPGVLFATYLCLWHVTMWRRQQRTA
;
A
#
# COMPACT_ATOMS: atom_id res chain seq x y z
N MET A 1 -15.74 1.82 18.18
CA MET A 1 -15.73 2.19 16.74
C MET A 1 -14.94 3.47 16.50
N LYS A 2 -15.18 4.53 17.30
CA LYS A 2 -14.49 5.84 17.22
C LYS A 2 -12.94 5.75 17.18
N TRP A 3 -12.32 4.91 18.02
CA TRP A 3 -10.85 4.79 18.06
C TRP A 3 -10.23 4.17 16.79
N ARG A 4 -10.91 3.22 16.13
CA ARG A 4 -10.40 2.59 14.90
C ARG A 4 -10.39 3.55 13.72
N ILE A 5 -11.43 4.39 13.66
CA ILE A 5 -11.54 5.45 12.66
C ILE A 5 -10.44 6.49 12.89
N ALA A 6 -10.25 6.94 14.14
CA ALA A 6 -9.18 7.88 14.48
C ALA A 6 -7.78 7.34 14.12
N LEU A 7 -7.50 6.08 14.46
CA LEU A 7 -6.22 5.42 14.13
C LEU A 7 -6.03 5.28 12.61
N SER A 8 -7.06 4.86 11.89
CA SER A 8 -7.06 4.83 10.42
C SER A 8 -6.74 6.21 9.84
N VAL A 9 -7.48 7.24 10.23
CA VAL A 9 -7.28 8.61 9.72
C VAL A 9 -5.86 9.10 10.01
N LEU A 10 -5.35 8.87 11.23
CA LEU A 10 -4.00 9.28 11.61
C LEU A 10 -2.93 8.59 10.75
N ILE A 11 -3.07 7.29 10.50
CA ILE A 11 -2.14 6.54 9.65
C ILE A 11 -2.21 7.03 8.20
N TRP A 12 -3.41 7.28 7.67
CA TRP A 12 -3.58 7.85 6.34
C TRP A 12 -2.94 9.24 6.23
N LEU A 13 -3.16 10.13 7.19
CA LEU A 13 -2.54 11.46 7.23
C LEU A 13 -1.00 11.37 7.26
N LEU A 14 -0.45 10.45 8.05
CA LEU A 14 0.99 10.24 8.17
C LEU A 14 1.61 9.71 6.86
N CYS A 15 0.81 8.98 6.08
CA CYS A 15 1.19 8.43 4.79
C CYS A 15 1.01 9.40 3.60
N ILE A 16 0.25 10.50 3.74
CA ILE A 16 0.01 11.49 2.65
C ILE A 16 1.31 12.00 2.02
N PRO A 17 2.35 12.40 2.78
CA PRO A 17 3.60 12.87 2.20
C PRO A 17 4.27 11.81 1.33
N GLY A 18 4.25 10.55 1.77
CA GLY A 18 4.78 9.42 1.01
C GLY A 18 3.98 9.15 -0.27
N MET A 19 2.65 9.20 -0.19
CA MET A 19 1.76 9.08 -1.36
C MET A 19 1.98 10.19 -2.39
N MET A 20 2.10 11.44 -1.94
CA MET A 20 2.33 12.59 -2.83
C MET A 20 3.69 12.49 -3.53
N TRP A 21 4.73 12.09 -2.79
CA TRP A 21 6.06 11.87 -3.37
C TRP A 21 6.05 10.75 -4.41
N GLN A 22 5.40 9.62 -4.11
CA GLN A 22 5.25 8.51 -5.06
C GLN A 22 4.46 8.94 -6.30
N LEU A 23 3.37 9.68 -6.13
CA LEU A 23 2.56 10.20 -7.23
C LEU A 23 3.40 11.13 -8.15
N MET A 24 4.21 12.02 -7.57
CA MET A 24 5.11 12.89 -8.33
C MET A 24 6.08 12.07 -9.17
N PHE A 25 6.72 11.05 -8.58
CA PHE A 25 7.61 10.15 -9.31
C PHE A 25 6.91 9.38 -10.42
N VAL A 26 5.71 8.85 -10.18
CA VAL A 26 4.90 8.19 -11.22
C VAL A 26 4.59 9.16 -12.35
N THR A 27 4.19 10.40 -12.06
CA THR A 27 3.85 11.38 -13.10
C THR A 27 5.07 11.81 -13.91
N VAL A 28 6.22 11.99 -13.28
CA VAL A 28 7.48 12.32 -13.98
C VAL A 28 7.94 11.15 -14.83
N ALA A 29 7.89 9.93 -14.29
CA ALA A 29 8.19 8.73 -15.04
C ALA A 29 7.25 8.63 -16.26
N LEU A 30 5.93 8.56 -16.06
CA LEU A 30 4.97 8.42 -17.16
C LEU A 30 4.94 9.60 -18.15
N GLY A 31 5.43 10.79 -17.76
CA GLY A 31 5.54 11.94 -18.65
C GLY A 31 6.62 11.79 -19.73
N GLN A 32 7.74 11.11 -19.43
CA GLN A 32 8.85 10.88 -20.37
C GLN A 32 8.48 10.06 -21.62
N PRO A 33 7.80 8.90 -21.53
CA PRO A 33 7.41 8.13 -22.72
C PRO A 33 6.30 8.82 -23.52
N LEU A 34 5.52 9.73 -22.91
CA LEU A 34 4.49 10.52 -23.58
C LEU A 34 5.06 11.76 -24.30
N SER A 35 6.23 12.26 -23.90
CA SER A 35 6.88 13.43 -24.53
C SER A 35 7.73 13.09 -25.76
N TRP A 36 7.63 11.87 -26.30
CA TRP A 36 8.35 11.38 -27.48
C TRP A 36 9.89 11.38 -27.34
N GLU A 37 10.43 11.70 -26.16
CA GLU A 37 11.87 11.84 -25.87
C GLU A 37 12.62 10.52 -25.67
N GLY A 38 11.97 9.40 -25.99
CA GLY A 38 12.57 8.07 -25.95
C GLY A 38 12.32 7.35 -24.63
N TRP A 39 12.45 6.03 -24.68
CA TRP A 39 12.25 5.18 -23.52
C TRP A 39 13.38 5.41 -22.50
N PRO A 40 13.05 5.44 -21.19
CA PRO A 40 14.04 5.54 -20.14
C PRO A 40 15.03 4.35 -20.22
N PRO A 41 16.29 4.52 -19.77
CA PRO A 41 17.24 3.41 -19.72
C PRO A 41 16.70 2.26 -18.86
N LEU A 42 17.07 1.01 -19.19
CA LEU A 42 16.55 -0.22 -18.53
C LEU A 42 16.63 -0.21 -16.98
N GLN A 43 17.59 0.54 -16.44
CA GLN A 43 17.80 0.76 -15.01
C GLN A 43 16.67 1.59 -14.36
N ASP A 44 16.05 2.50 -15.09
CA ASP A 44 14.89 3.29 -14.65
C ASP A 44 13.56 2.59 -14.98
N LEU A 45 13.57 1.59 -15.87
CA LEU A 45 12.39 0.77 -16.16
C LEU A 45 11.81 0.12 -14.90
N TYR A 46 12.68 -0.21 -13.93
CA TYR A 46 12.26 -0.66 -12.61
C TYR A 46 11.38 0.39 -11.91
N LEU A 47 11.80 1.66 -11.89
CA LEU A 47 11.02 2.76 -11.30
C LEU A 47 9.69 2.97 -12.04
N PHE A 48 9.67 2.78 -13.37
CA PHE A 48 8.46 2.89 -14.20
C PHE A 48 7.39 1.85 -13.92
N VAL A 49 7.77 0.62 -13.55
CA VAL A 49 6.82 -0.44 -13.19
C VAL A 49 6.55 -0.42 -11.68
N ALA A 50 7.58 -0.14 -10.88
CA ALA A 50 7.51 -0.11 -9.42
C ALA A 50 6.59 1.00 -8.90
N ALA A 51 6.69 2.19 -9.46
CA ALA A 51 5.97 3.35 -8.98
C ALA A 51 4.43 3.20 -9.15
N PRO A 52 3.88 2.82 -10.32
CA PRO A 52 2.44 2.56 -10.46
C PRO A 52 1.97 1.31 -9.68
N ALA A 53 2.80 0.28 -9.56
CA ALA A 53 2.47 -0.89 -8.73
C ALA A 53 2.38 -0.53 -7.23
N SER A 54 3.26 0.34 -6.75
CA SER A 54 3.18 0.90 -5.39
C SER A 54 1.95 1.79 -5.21
N LEU A 55 1.62 2.60 -6.22
CA LEU A 55 0.41 3.41 -6.21
C LEU A 55 -0.87 2.54 -6.12
N ALA A 56 -0.87 1.38 -6.78
CA ALA A 56 -1.95 0.40 -6.72
C ALA A 56 -2.06 -0.34 -5.36
N ALA A 57 -1.02 -0.32 -4.52
CA ALA A 57 -1.08 -0.91 -3.18
C ALA A 57 -2.04 -0.14 -2.25
N TRP A 58 -2.11 1.18 -2.38
CA TRP A 58 -2.94 2.07 -1.56
C TRP A 58 -4.45 1.80 -1.63
N PRO A 59 -5.08 1.67 -2.81
CA PRO A 59 -6.50 1.32 -2.89
C PRO A 59 -6.81 -0.07 -2.30
N ILE A 60 -5.89 -1.04 -2.43
CA ILE A 60 -6.03 -2.36 -1.81
C ILE A 60 -5.98 -2.23 -0.28
N LEU A 61 -5.03 -1.46 0.25
CA LEU A 61 -4.93 -1.12 1.67
C LEU A 61 -6.19 -0.39 2.18
N GLY A 62 -6.73 0.53 1.39
CA GLY A 62 -8.00 1.21 1.66
C GLY A 62 -9.17 0.26 1.78
N ALA A 63 -9.31 -0.69 0.85
CA ALA A 63 -10.35 -1.71 0.90
C ALA A 63 -10.23 -2.62 2.13
N LEU A 64 -9.00 -3.04 2.47
CA LEU A 64 -8.72 -3.86 3.66
C LEU A 64 -9.07 -3.13 4.96
N ASN A 65 -8.72 -1.84 5.03
CA ASN A 65 -9.00 -0.96 6.15
C ASN A 65 -10.51 -0.71 6.31
N LEU A 66 -11.23 -0.44 5.20
CA LEU A 66 -12.68 -0.28 5.22
C LEU A 66 -13.38 -1.53 5.78
N ARG A 67 -12.96 -2.71 5.33
CA ARG A 67 -13.48 -3.99 5.82
C ARG A 67 -13.14 -4.26 7.28
N TRP A 68 -11.96 -3.83 7.72
CA TRP A 68 -11.59 -3.86 9.13
C TRP A 68 -12.44 -2.93 10.01
N LEU A 69 -12.82 -1.75 9.50
CA LEU A 69 -13.77 -0.83 10.14
C LEU A 69 -15.17 -1.43 10.22
N GLU A 70 -15.63 -2.09 9.16
CA GLU A 70 -16.89 -2.84 9.08
C GLU A 70 -16.89 -4.14 9.92
N ARG A 71 -15.74 -4.54 10.48
CA ARG A 71 -15.53 -5.83 11.16
C ARG A 71 -15.86 -7.05 10.28
N ARG A 72 -15.73 -6.92 8.96
CA ARG A 72 -15.94 -8.02 8.02
C ARG A 72 -14.60 -8.53 7.51
N PRO A 73 -14.27 -9.82 7.70
CA PRO A 73 -13.06 -10.38 7.13
C PRO A 73 -13.19 -10.54 5.62
N LEU A 74 -12.13 -10.19 4.91
CA LEU A 74 -11.94 -10.48 3.48
C LEU A 74 -11.27 -11.84 3.32
N HIS A 75 -11.39 -12.41 2.12
CA HIS A 75 -10.67 -13.62 1.80
C HIS A 75 -9.15 -13.39 1.91
N TRP A 76 -8.43 -14.36 2.50
CA TRP A 76 -7.01 -14.23 2.91
C TRP A 76 -6.05 -13.80 1.79
N ARG A 77 -6.41 -14.01 0.52
CA ARG A 77 -5.62 -13.60 -0.66
C ARG A 77 -5.48 -12.08 -0.79
N TRP A 78 -6.54 -11.32 -0.50
CA TRP A 78 -6.55 -9.86 -0.64
C TRP A 78 -5.62 -9.15 0.36
N PRO A 79 -5.64 -9.48 1.67
CA PRO A 79 -4.71 -8.93 2.63
C PRO A 79 -3.26 -9.28 2.33
N LEU A 80 -3.00 -10.49 1.84
CA LEU A 80 -1.67 -10.95 1.50
C LEU A 80 -1.10 -10.19 0.30
N MET A 81 -1.89 -10.02 -0.78
CA MET A 81 -1.50 -9.19 -1.93
C MET A 81 -1.23 -7.75 -1.52
N GLY A 82 -2.14 -7.12 -0.77
CA GLY A 82 -1.97 -5.73 -0.33
C GLY A 82 -0.72 -5.52 0.53
N THR A 83 -0.39 -6.49 1.38
CA THR A 83 0.81 -6.43 2.25
C THR A 83 2.09 -6.71 1.48
N LEU A 84 2.09 -7.68 0.55
CA LEU A 84 3.24 -7.94 -0.33
C LEU A 84 3.53 -6.75 -1.24
N LEU A 85 2.49 -6.11 -1.77
CA LEU A 85 2.62 -4.85 -2.53
C LEU A 85 3.10 -3.70 -1.63
N ALA A 86 2.65 -3.60 -0.38
CA ALA A 86 3.15 -2.57 0.53
C ALA A 86 4.63 -2.79 0.92
N VAL A 87 5.01 -4.03 1.25
CA VAL A 87 6.34 -4.39 1.76
C VAL A 87 7.38 -4.50 0.66
N GLY A 88 7.07 -5.21 -0.42
CA GLY A 88 8.03 -5.50 -1.50
C GLY A 88 8.53 -4.26 -2.23
N TRP A 89 7.76 -3.17 -2.22
CA TRP A 89 8.07 -1.95 -2.94
C TRP A 89 8.69 -0.84 -2.08
N LEU A 90 8.78 -1.03 -0.76
CA LEU A 90 9.45 -0.10 0.16
C LEU A 90 10.94 -0.39 0.39
N LEU A 91 11.41 -1.52 -0.12
CA LEU A 91 12.79 -1.99 0.01
C LEU A 91 13.83 -1.29 -0.88
N PRO A 92 13.54 -0.77 -2.09
CA PRO A 92 14.55 -0.13 -2.91
C PRO A 92 14.60 1.38 -2.65
N GLY A 93 15.51 1.79 -1.77
CA GLY A 93 16.37 2.94 -2.11
C GLY A 93 16.17 4.27 -1.39
N VAL A 94 15.20 4.48 -0.50
CA VAL A 94 15.05 5.79 0.17
C VAL A 94 14.71 5.65 1.66
N LEU A 95 15.74 5.74 2.52
CA LEU A 95 15.61 5.80 3.98
C LEU A 95 14.61 6.88 4.46
N GLY A 96 14.47 7.97 3.71
CA GLY A 96 13.47 9.02 3.98
C GLY A 96 12.01 8.60 3.74
N LEU A 97 11.75 7.72 2.76
CA LEU A 97 10.40 7.19 2.51
C LEU A 97 10.00 6.14 3.55
N LEU A 98 10.97 5.39 4.09
CA LEU A 98 10.74 4.44 5.18
C LEU A 98 10.12 5.11 6.40
N LEU A 99 10.49 6.34 6.74
CA LEU A 99 9.92 7.04 7.91
C LEU A 99 8.42 7.31 7.76
N PHE A 100 7.99 7.72 6.56
CA PHE A 100 6.57 8.03 6.27
C PHE A 100 5.76 6.80 5.90
N ALA A 101 6.40 5.76 5.39
CA ALA A 101 5.73 4.56 4.92
C ALA A 101 5.76 3.39 5.92
N ALA A 102 6.69 3.37 6.87
CA ALA A 102 6.71 2.42 7.99
C ALA A 102 5.36 2.33 8.75
N PRO A 103 4.69 3.43 9.13
CA PRO A 103 3.37 3.34 9.75
C PRO A 103 2.34 2.68 8.83
N GLY A 104 2.40 2.92 7.52
CA GLY A 104 1.56 2.27 6.52
C GLY A 104 1.84 0.76 6.40
N VAL A 105 3.10 0.35 6.42
CA VAL A 105 3.51 -1.07 6.37
C VAL A 105 3.09 -1.81 7.62
N LEU A 106 3.38 -1.26 8.81
CA LEU A 106 2.97 -1.84 10.08
C LEU A 106 1.44 -2.02 10.13
N PHE A 107 0.71 -1.02 9.62
CA PHE A 107 -0.74 -1.11 9.53
C PHE A 107 -1.22 -2.15 8.50
N ALA A 108 -0.56 -2.26 7.34
CA ALA A 108 -0.84 -3.29 6.34
C ALA A 108 -0.64 -4.69 6.92
N THR A 109 0.49 -4.92 7.60
CA THR A 109 0.79 -6.19 8.27
C THR A 109 -0.23 -6.50 9.37
N TYR A 110 -0.61 -5.50 10.17
CA TYR A 110 -1.65 -5.65 11.18
C TYR A 110 -3.00 -6.04 10.57
N LEU A 111 -3.45 -5.34 9.51
CA LEU A 111 -4.68 -5.65 8.80
C LEU A 111 -4.63 -7.07 8.20
N CYS A 112 -3.48 -7.48 7.66
CA CYS A 112 -3.28 -8.83 7.14
C CYS A 112 -3.45 -9.90 8.22
N LEU A 113 -2.76 -9.75 9.35
CA LEU A 113 -2.88 -10.66 10.48
C LEU A 113 -4.32 -10.69 11.01
N TRP A 114 -4.98 -9.54 11.11
CA TRP A 114 -6.36 -9.46 11.58
C TRP A 114 -7.33 -10.19 10.64
N HIS A 115 -7.22 -9.97 9.33
CA HIS A 115 -8.08 -10.63 8.33
C HIS A 115 -7.84 -12.14 8.29
N VAL A 116 -6.58 -12.59 8.34
CA VAL A 116 -6.24 -14.02 8.37
C VAL A 116 -6.75 -14.69 9.65
N THR A 117 -6.59 -14.06 10.81
CA THR A 117 -7.05 -14.62 12.08
C THR A 117 -8.58 -14.67 12.16
N MET A 118 -9.28 -13.64 11.70
CA MET A 118 -10.74 -13.62 11.67
C MET A 118 -11.32 -14.61 10.65
N TRP A 119 -10.72 -14.73 9.47
CA TRP A 119 -11.10 -15.75 8.49
C TRP A 119 -10.98 -17.16 9.06
N ARG A 120 -9.85 -17.47 9.73
CA ARG A 120 -9.66 -18.76 10.41
C ARG A 120 -10.70 -19.01 11.52
N ARG A 121 -11.10 -17.97 12.26
CA ARG A 121 -12.14 -18.10 13.29
C ARG A 121 -13.49 -18.42 12.66
N GLN A 122 -13.88 -17.74 11.58
CA GLN A 122 -15.12 -18.03 10.87
C GLN A 122 -15.19 -19.46 10.34
N GLN A 123 -14.10 -19.99 9.80
CA GLN A 123 -14.02 -21.38 9.32
C GLN A 123 -14.10 -22.44 10.43
N ARG A 124 -13.79 -22.08 11.69
CA ARG A 124 -13.90 -23.01 12.83
C ARG A 124 -15.30 -23.04 13.44
N THR A 125 -16.12 -22.04 13.15
CA THR A 125 -17.49 -21.90 13.68
C THR A 125 -18.56 -22.26 12.65
N ALA A 126 -18.16 -22.55 11.40
CA ALA A 126 -19.01 -23.07 10.34
C ALA A 126 -18.80 -24.58 10.21
#